data_AF-A0A934YWW9-F1
#
_entry.id   AF-A0A934YWW9-F1
#
_cell.length_a   1.000
_cell.length_b   1.000
_cell.length_c   1.000
_cell.angle_alpha   90.00
_cell.angle_beta   90.00
_cell.angle_gamma   90.00
#
_symmetry.space_group_name_H-M   'P 1'
#
loop_
_entity.id
_entity.type
_entity.pdbx_description
1 polymer ?
#
loop_
_entity_poly.entity_id
_entity_poly.type
_entity_poly.pdbx_seq_one_letter_code
_entity_poly.pdbx_strand_id
1 'polypeptide(L)'
;MTAVETTSKAHTSVLGDRLAHAVIIYLVALLLTLPLFIILLPFVPELTLPIGEGVRVDHILTFVVILIAFIVLVRRFQIAIYGVLIIGALALTVSSVIGHYTFGNMYEDYAELLRSLRDTAASAPLASQRLKPFHDADKLRRLVVQPKPVVRKTAVKLATANFSDVKVGNNEFTMVQAFSIFKEINHNWKYVSDVKGGEYFAPPDESLELMAGDCDDHAVLMATCIKAIGGEVRLVRTEGHVYPEMKIGTDEQLERAAYLIRKELFTKEVGDAPLYHHTDADGLHWINLDYTRDYPGGELMSERIVGILDL
;
A
#
# COMPACT_ATOMS: atom_id res chain seq x y z
N MET A 1 61.51 14.76 -33.51
CA MET A 1 60.39 13.79 -33.30
C MET A 1 59.93 13.67 -31.85
N THR A 2 60.66 14.18 -30.84
CA THR A 2 60.34 14.05 -29.40
C THR A 2 59.30 15.02 -28.85
N ALA A 3 59.04 16.16 -29.51
CA ALA A 3 58.07 17.16 -29.04
C ALA A 3 56.60 16.87 -29.45
N VAL A 4 56.38 16.00 -30.45
CA VAL A 4 55.04 15.65 -30.95
C VAL A 4 54.44 14.46 -30.17
N GLU A 5 55.29 13.54 -29.69
CA GLU A 5 54.86 12.42 -28.84
C GLU A 5 54.48 12.84 -27.42
N THR A 6 55.13 13.88 -26.88
CA THR A 6 54.88 14.40 -25.54
C THR A 6 53.57 15.19 -25.45
N THR A 7 53.22 15.96 -26.49
CA THR A 7 51.93 16.66 -26.57
C THR A 7 50.75 15.70 -26.80
N SER A 8 50.95 14.64 -27.59
CA SER A 8 49.93 13.60 -27.82
C SER A 8 49.60 12.83 -26.53
N LYS A 9 50.61 12.39 -25.76
CA LYS A 9 50.42 11.70 -24.47
C LYS A 9 49.79 12.57 -23.39
N ALA A 10 50.14 13.86 -23.34
CA ALA A 10 49.53 14.79 -22.40
C ALA A 10 48.06 15.11 -22.75
N HIS A 11 47.72 15.15 -24.05
CA HIS A 11 46.35 15.38 -24.48
C HIS A 11 45.44 14.17 -24.25
N THR A 12 45.96 12.95 -24.37
CA THR A 12 45.19 11.72 -24.08
C THR A 12 44.97 11.51 -22.58
N SER A 13 45.93 11.88 -21.71
CA SER A 13 45.75 11.81 -20.25
C SER A 13 44.68 12.78 -19.75
N VAL A 14 44.71 14.03 -20.23
CA VAL A 14 43.72 15.06 -19.86
C VAL A 14 42.31 14.69 -20.33
N LEU A 15 42.18 14.01 -21.48
CA LEU A 15 40.89 13.52 -21.97
C LEU A 15 40.36 12.36 -21.11
N GLY A 16 41.25 11.42 -20.73
CA GLY A 16 40.91 10.29 -19.86
C GLY A 16 40.41 10.73 -18.48
N ASP A 17 41.11 11.69 -17.86
CA ASP A 17 40.74 12.21 -16.54
C ASP A 17 39.36 12.90 -16.56
N ARG A 18 39.08 13.67 -17.62
CA ARG A 18 37.77 14.32 -17.81
C ARG A 18 36.64 13.32 -18.01
N LEU A 19 36.89 12.23 -18.74
CA LEU A 19 35.92 11.17 -18.96
C LEU A 19 35.65 10.39 -17.66
N ALA A 20 36.68 10.00 -16.92
CA ALA A 20 36.53 9.31 -15.64
C ALA A 20 35.76 10.16 -14.62
N HIS A 21 36.09 11.45 -14.54
CA HIS A 21 35.39 12.41 -13.70
C HIS A 21 33.91 12.52 -14.05
N ALA A 22 33.60 12.63 -15.35
CA ALA A 22 32.22 12.66 -15.83
C ALA A 22 31.46 11.38 -15.47
N VAL A 23 32.05 10.21 -15.72
CA VAL A 23 31.45 8.90 -15.42
C VAL A 23 31.11 8.77 -13.93
N ILE A 24 32.03 9.15 -13.03
CA ILE A 24 31.78 9.09 -11.58
C ILE A 24 30.60 10.00 -11.20
N ILE A 25 30.55 11.22 -11.74
CA ILE A 25 29.44 12.16 -11.48
C ILE A 25 28.10 11.56 -11.92
N TYR A 26 28.04 10.97 -13.11
CA TYR A 26 26.81 10.36 -13.63
C TYR A 26 26.38 9.14 -12.81
N LEU A 27 27.32 8.28 -12.40
CA LEU A 27 27.03 7.11 -11.57
C LEU A 27 26.51 7.51 -10.19
N VAL A 28 27.14 8.48 -9.53
CA VAL A 28 26.70 8.98 -8.22
C VAL A 28 25.32 9.64 -8.33
N ALA A 29 25.10 10.47 -9.35
CA ALA A 29 23.80 11.09 -9.58
C ALA A 29 22.70 10.04 -9.83
N LEU A 30 23.00 8.99 -10.60
CA LEU A 30 22.08 7.88 -10.85
C LEU A 30 21.73 7.13 -9.55
N LEU A 31 22.73 6.82 -8.73
CA LEU A 31 22.55 6.15 -7.44
C LEU A 31 21.63 6.96 -6.51
N LEU A 32 21.86 8.29 -6.42
CA LEU A 32 21.06 9.19 -5.59
C LEU A 32 19.63 9.42 -6.13
N THR A 33 19.43 9.22 -7.43
CA THR A 33 18.12 9.40 -8.07
C THR A 33 17.12 8.36 -7.61
N LEU A 34 17.54 7.10 -7.39
CA LEU A 34 16.64 5.99 -7.08
C LEU A 34 15.83 6.19 -5.78
N PRO A 35 16.45 6.50 -4.61
CA PRO A 35 15.68 6.74 -3.38
C PRO A 35 14.67 7.88 -3.53
N LEU A 36 15.09 9.01 -4.11
CA LEU A 36 14.22 10.18 -4.24
C LEU A 36 13.08 9.95 -5.25
N PHE A 37 13.36 9.20 -6.32
CA PHE A 37 12.34 8.80 -7.29
C PHE A 37 11.25 7.97 -6.63
N ILE A 38 11.62 6.97 -5.80
CA ILE A 38 10.64 6.14 -5.07
C ILE A 38 9.76 7.00 -4.15
N ILE A 39 10.36 7.95 -3.43
CA ILE A 39 9.65 8.83 -2.49
C ILE A 39 8.69 9.78 -3.23
N LEU A 40 9.11 10.33 -4.37
CA LEU A 40 8.33 11.36 -5.09
C LEU A 40 7.27 10.77 -6.01
N LEU A 41 7.44 9.54 -6.49
CA LEU A 41 6.53 8.92 -7.46
C LEU A 41 5.04 8.96 -7.04
N PRO A 42 4.65 8.68 -5.78
CA PRO A 42 3.25 8.76 -5.34
C PRO A 42 2.65 10.17 -5.40
N PHE A 43 3.48 11.22 -5.42
CA PHE A 43 3.02 12.62 -5.42
C PHE A 43 2.91 13.23 -6.82
N VAL A 44 3.43 12.55 -7.86
CA VAL A 44 3.39 13.06 -9.23
C VAL A 44 2.06 12.69 -9.88
N PRO A 45 1.34 13.67 -10.48
CA PRO A 45 0.10 13.39 -11.19
C PRO A 45 0.33 12.52 -12.43
N GLU A 46 -0.62 11.62 -12.70
CA GLU A 46 -0.57 10.78 -13.90
C GLU A 46 -0.63 11.66 -15.17
N LEU A 47 0.40 11.55 -16.01
CA LEU A 47 0.51 12.22 -17.31
C LEU A 47 0.43 11.15 -18.38
N THR A 48 -0.75 11.01 -18.99
CA THR A 48 -0.98 10.16 -20.15
C THR A 48 -0.98 11.02 -21.41
N LEU A 49 -0.13 10.67 -22.37
CA LEU A 49 -0.21 11.28 -23.70
C LEU A 49 -1.33 10.62 -24.48
N PRO A 50 -2.21 11.37 -25.17
CA PRO A 50 -3.30 10.83 -25.98
C PRO A 50 -2.77 10.29 -27.32
N ILE A 51 -1.86 9.33 -27.27
CA ILE A 51 -1.26 8.65 -28.41
C ILE A 51 -1.52 7.15 -28.22
N GLY A 52 -2.33 6.54 -29.10
CA GLY A 52 -2.73 5.14 -28.98
C GLY A 52 -3.60 4.87 -27.75
N GLU A 53 -3.28 3.82 -26.99
CA GLU A 53 -3.99 3.43 -25.76
C GLU A 53 -3.66 4.30 -24.53
N GLY A 54 -2.93 5.41 -24.71
CA GLY A 54 -2.54 6.31 -23.62
C GLY A 54 -1.24 5.87 -22.97
N VAL A 55 -0.10 6.36 -23.46
CA VAL A 55 1.21 6.07 -22.86
C VAL A 55 1.41 6.94 -21.62
N ARG A 56 1.66 6.31 -20.48
CA ARG A 56 2.07 6.97 -19.23
C ARG A 56 3.51 7.46 -19.33
N VAL A 57 3.71 8.77 -19.28
CA VAL A 57 5.04 9.41 -19.40
C VAL A 57 5.51 10.01 -18.07
N ASP A 58 4.61 10.10 -17.08
CA ASP A 58 4.88 10.58 -15.72
C ASP A 58 6.12 9.95 -15.08
N HIS A 59 6.29 8.63 -15.19
CA HIS A 59 7.43 7.91 -14.62
C HIS A 59 8.76 8.35 -15.25
N ILE A 60 8.82 8.38 -16.58
CA ILE A 60 10.02 8.74 -17.33
C ILE A 60 10.37 10.21 -17.09
N LEU A 61 9.36 11.07 -17.16
CA LEU A 61 9.55 12.51 -16.96
C LEU A 61 10.08 12.81 -15.55
N THR A 62 9.48 12.20 -14.53
CA THR A 62 9.90 12.39 -13.12
C THR A 62 11.32 11.91 -12.91
N PHE A 63 11.66 10.72 -13.41
CA PHE A 63 13.00 10.17 -13.30
C PHE A 63 14.04 11.09 -13.97
N VAL A 64 13.75 11.58 -15.18
CA VAL A 64 14.66 12.47 -15.92
C VAL A 64 14.84 13.81 -15.20
N VAL A 65 13.76 14.41 -14.68
CA VAL A 65 13.83 15.67 -13.94
C VAL A 65 14.68 15.53 -12.68
N ILE A 66 14.45 14.48 -11.89
CA ILE A 66 15.22 14.20 -10.68
C ILE A 66 16.68 13.92 -11.02
N LEU A 67 16.95 13.14 -12.06
CA LEU A 67 18.30 12.81 -12.51
C LEU A 67 19.05 14.08 -12.94
N ILE A 68 18.43 14.97 -13.71
CA ILE A 68 19.04 16.24 -14.11
C ILE A 68 19.34 17.10 -12.88
N ALA A 69 18.41 17.20 -11.93
CA ALA A 69 18.61 17.93 -10.69
C ALA A 69 19.82 17.39 -9.90
N PHE A 70 19.93 16.07 -9.74
CA PHE A 70 21.09 15.46 -9.09
C PHE A 70 22.39 15.64 -9.87
N ILE A 71 22.38 15.55 -11.20
CA ILE A 71 23.59 15.83 -12.00
C ILE A 71 24.08 17.25 -11.75
N VAL A 72 23.17 18.23 -11.71
CA VAL A 72 23.51 19.64 -11.41
C VAL A 72 24.04 19.77 -9.98
N LEU A 73 23.39 19.13 -9.01
CA LEU A 73 23.79 19.15 -7.61
C LEU A 73 25.19 18.53 -7.41
N VAL A 74 25.42 17.34 -7.97
CA VAL A 74 26.69 16.61 -7.87
C VAL A 74 27.82 17.41 -8.52
N ARG A 75 27.57 18.04 -9.68
CA ARG A 75 28.54 18.94 -10.31
C ARG A 75 28.86 20.16 -9.45
N ARG A 76 27.85 20.74 -8.79
CA ARG A 76 28.02 21.92 -7.93
C ARG A 76 28.83 21.63 -6.67
N PHE A 77 28.68 20.43 -6.11
CA PHE A 77 29.30 19.98 -4.86
C PHE A 77 30.35 18.88 -5.04
N GLN A 78 30.94 18.79 -6.23
CA GLN A 78 31.85 17.71 -6.62
C GLN A 78 32.98 17.46 -5.61
N ILE A 79 33.59 18.51 -5.05
CA ILE A 79 34.70 18.40 -4.08
C ILE A 79 34.23 17.68 -2.81
N ALA A 80 33.05 18.05 -2.29
CA ALA A 80 32.49 17.42 -1.09
C ALA A 80 32.16 15.94 -1.35
N ILE A 81 31.59 15.64 -2.52
CA ILE A 81 31.23 14.27 -2.91
C ILE A 81 32.46 13.39 -3.04
N TYR A 82 33.54 13.86 -3.67
CA TYR A 82 34.80 13.11 -3.70
C TYR A 82 35.36 12.88 -2.30
N GLY A 83 35.28 13.88 -1.42
CA GLY A 83 35.67 13.73 -0.02
C GLY A 83 34.90 12.60 0.67
N VAL A 84 33.57 12.60 0.55
CA VAL A 84 32.71 11.55 1.13
C VAL A 84 32.99 10.18 0.52
N LEU A 85 33.17 10.08 -0.80
CA LEU A 85 33.47 8.81 -1.47
C LEU A 85 34.82 8.24 -1.04
N ILE A 86 35.86 9.07 -0.93
CA ILE A 86 37.19 8.63 -0.48
C ILE A 86 37.14 8.19 0.98
N ILE A 87 36.50 8.98 1.86
CA ILE A 87 36.35 8.64 3.28
C ILE A 87 35.54 7.35 3.43
N GLY A 88 34.43 7.21 2.69
CA GLY A 88 33.60 6.01 2.69
C GLY A 88 34.35 4.78 2.20
N ALA A 89 35.11 4.90 1.11
CA ALA A 89 35.94 3.80 0.61
C ALA A 89 37.03 3.39 1.61
N LEU A 90 37.68 4.35 2.26
CA LEU A 90 38.68 4.08 3.30
C LEU A 90 38.04 3.37 4.51
N ALA A 91 36.91 3.90 5.01
CA ALA A 91 36.18 3.32 6.13
C ALA A 91 35.73 1.89 5.81
N LEU A 92 35.18 1.66 4.62
CA LEU A 92 34.76 0.34 4.16
C LEU A 92 35.94 -0.63 4.04
N THR A 93 37.09 -0.15 3.55
CA THR A 93 38.30 -0.98 3.44
C THR A 93 38.78 -1.41 4.83
N VAL A 94 38.87 -0.46 5.78
CA VAL A 94 39.28 -0.74 7.16
C VAL A 94 38.28 -1.68 7.84
N SER A 95 36.97 -1.42 7.74
CA SER A 95 35.94 -2.26 8.36
C SER A 95 35.87 -3.66 7.76
N SER A 96 36.14 -3.80 6.46
CA SER A 96 36.18 -5.08 5.75
C SER A 96 37.36 -5.93 6.21
N VAL A 97 38.53 -5.33 6.40
CA VAL A 97 39.73 -6.02 6.90
C VAL A 97 39.56 -6.48 8.35
N ILE A 98 38.87 -5.69 9.18
CA ILE A 98 38.59 -6.06 10.58
C ILE A 98 37.44 -7.10 10.69
N GLY A 99 36.70 -7.33 9.60
CA GLY A 99 35.59 -8.29 9.56
C GLY A 99 34.28 -7.77 10.17
N HIS A 100 34.18 -6.47 10.46
CA HIS A 100 32.97 -5.86 11.02
C HIS A 100 31.93 -5.49 9.96
N TYR A 101 32.37 -4.97 8.80
CA TYR A 101 31.46 -4.50 7.78
C TYR A 101 32.07 -4.65 6.39
N THR A 102 31.39 -5.42 5.54
CA THR A 102 31.88 -5.80 4.20
C THR A 102 31.06 -5.13 3.10
N PHE A 103 31.52 -5.25 1.85
CA PHE A 103 30.76 -4.78 0.69
C PHE A 103 29.39 -5.47 0.55
N GLY A 104 29.27 -6.73 1.00
CA GLY A 104 28.00 -7.47 1.01
C GLY A 104 26.97 -6.80 1.91
N ASN A 105 27.36 -6.49 3.16
CA ASN A 105 26.50 -5.80 4.13
C ASN A 105 26.04 -4.44 3.59
N MET A 106 26.93 -3.68 2.96
CA MET A 106 26.57 -2.38 2.34
C MET A 106 25.53 -2.51 1.24
N TYR A 107 25.63 -3.55 0.41
CA TYR A 107 24.63 -3.83 -0.62
C TYR A 107 23.29 -4.25 0.00
N GLU A 108 23.32 -5.10 1.02
CA GLU A 108 22.12 -5.55 1.74
C GLU A 108 21.40 -4.37 2.41
N ASP A 109 22.13 -3.53 3.14
CA ASP A 109 21.60 -2.33 3.80
C ASP A 109 20.99 -1.36 2.78
N TYR A 110 21.66 -1.14 1.64
CA TYR A 110 21.12 -0.28 0.58
C TYR A 110 19.86 -0.88 -0.07
N ALA A 111 19.84 -2.19 -0.29
CA ALA A 111 18.66 -2.87 -0.83
C ALA A 111 17.50 -2.84 0.18
N GLU A 112 17.76 -2.99 1.47
CA GLU A 112 16.77 -2.86 2.55
C GLU A 112 16.24 -1.42 2.65
N LEU A 113 17.11 -0.42 2.52
CA LEU A 113 16.69 0.98 2.41
C LEU A 113 15.73 1.19 1.23
N LEU A 114 16.06 0.69 0.04
CA LEU A 114 15.17 0.85 -1.13
C LEU A 114 13.83 0.12 -0.93
N ARG A 115 13.82 -1.07 -0.31
CA ARG A 115 12.59 -1.79 0.01
C ARG A 115 11.75 -1.04 1.03
N SER A 116 12.33 -0.62 2.15
CA SER A 116 11.62 0.14 3.18
C SER A 116 11.08 1.47 2.66
N LEU A 117 11.83 2.18 1.81
CA LEU A 117 11.35 3.40 1.14
C LEU A 117 10.18 3.11 0.20
N ARG A 118 10.24 2.02 -0.56
CA ARG A 118 9.13 1.61 -1.43
C ARG A 118 7.89 1.26 -0.62
N ASP A 119 8.06 0.49 0.45
CA ASP A 119 6.95 0.02 1.28
C ASP A 119 6.33 1.21 2.06
N THR A 120 7.16 2.16 2.52
CA THR A 120 6.71 3.42 3.14
C THR A 120 6.05 4.36 2.13
N ALA A 121 6.58 4.47 0.91
CA ALA A 121 5.97 5.26 -0.16
C ALA A 121 4.64 4.65 -0.62
N ALA A 122 4.50 3.32 -0.55
CA ALA A 122 3.24 2.63 -0.81
C ALA A 122 2.21 2.84 0.30
N SER A 123 2.65 2.98 1.56
CA SER A 123 1.79 3.30 2.71
C SER A 123 1.56 4.79 2.93
N ALA A 124 2.10 5.66 2.06
CA ALA A 124 1.80 7.09 2.07
C ALA A 124 0.28 7.30 2.06
N PRO A 125 -0.26 8.27 2.85
CA PRO A 125 -1.68 8.41 3.07
C PRO A 125 -2.45 8.34 1.76
N LEU A 126 -3.47 7.48 1.71
CA LEU A 126 -4.37 7.27 0.56
C LEU A 126 -4.89 8.57 -0.05
N ALA A 127 -4.88 9.66 0.73
CA ALA A 127 -5.13 11.04 0.34
C ALA A 127 -4.28 11.55 -0.85
N SER A 128 -3.04 11.09 -1.04
CA SER A 128 -2.17 11.53 -2.14
C SER A 128 -2.31 10.68 -3.40
N GLN A 129 -2.86 9.47 -3.28
CA GLN A 129 -3.18 8.64 -4.43
C GLN A 129 -4.49 9.16 -5.00
N ARG A 130 -4.47 9.78 -6.20
CA ARG A 130 -5.71 10.05 -6.96
C ARG A 130 -6.34 8.72 -7.34
N LEU A 131 -7.12 8.17 -6.42
CA LEU A 131 -7.89 6.94 -6.60
C LEU A 131 -8.71 7.06 -7.88
N LYS A 132 -8.61 6.06 -8.75
CA LYS A 132 -9.43 6.00 -9.95
C LYS A 132 -10.90 5.85 -9.52
N PRO A 133 -11.85 6.38 -10.31
CA PRO A 133 -13.27 6.11 -10.08
C PRO A 133 -13.50 4.60 -9.97
N PHE A 134 -14.16 4.17 -8.89
CA PHE A 134 -14.52 2.78 -8.67
C PHE A 134 -15.42 2.34 -9.84
N HIS A 135 -15.01 1.37 -10.66
CA HIS A 135 -15.83 0.90 -11.77
C HIS A 135 -17.19 0.40 -11.23
N ASP A 136 -18.30 0.79 -11.86
CA ASP A 136 -19.65 0.49 -11.37
C ASP A 136 -19.96 1.00 -9.94
N ALA A 137 -19.27 2.05 -9.47
CA ALA A 137 -19.50 2.69 -8.17
C ALA A 137 -20.97 2.93 -7.84
N ASP A 138 -21.73 3.45 -8.81
CA ASP A 138 -23.15 3.75 -8.63
C ASP A 138 -23.99 2.48 -8.43
N LYS A 139 -23.66 1.40 -9.12
CA LYS A 139 -24.36 0.10 -8.98
C LYS A 139 -24.09 -0.47 -7.59
N LEU A 140 -22.82 -0.54 -7.19
CA LEU A 140 -22.40 -1.04 -5.88
C LEU A 140 -22.97 -0.21 -4.73
N ARG A 141 -22.89 1.13 -4.84
CA ARG A 141 -23.49 2.03 -3.85
C ARG A 141 -24.99 1.79 -3.70
N ARG A 142 -25.72 1.59 -4.80
CA ARG A 142 -27.17 1.30 -4.74
C ARG A 142 -27.46 -0.01 -4.02
N LEU A 143 -26.67 -1.07 -4.29
CA LEU A 143 -26.83 -2.36 -3.62
C LEU A 143 -26.64 -2.26 -2.10
N VAL A 144 -25.66 -1.45 -1.66
CA VAL A 144 -25.32 -1.33 -0.24
C VAL A 144 -26.20 -0.32 0.52
N VAL A 145 -26.50 0.85 -0.07
CA VAL A 145 -27.22 1.94 0.62
C VAL A 145 -28.72 1.67 0.74
N GLN A 146 -29.30 0.86 -0.15
CA GLN A 146 -30.73 0.55 -0.15
C GLN A 146 -30.97 -0.95 0.05
N PRO A 147 -30.58 -1.52 1.21
CA PRO A 147 -30.76 -2.94 1.46
C PRO A 147 -32.24 -3.30 1.49
N LYS A 148 -32.59 -4.44 0.89
CA LYS A 148 -33.91 -5.04 1.04
C LYS A 148 -34.18 -5.35 2.53
N PRO A 149 -35.45 -5.31 2.99
CA PRO A 149 -35.78 -5.61 4.39
C PRO A 149 -35.29 -6.97 4.90
N VAL A 150 -35.18 -7.97 4.01
CA VAL A 150 -34.62 -9.29 4.33
C VAL A 150 -33.16 -9.21 4.78
N VAL A 151 -32.34 -8.39 4.10
CA VAL A 151 -30.92 -8.22 4.42
C VAL A 151 -30.78 -7.52 5.76
N ARG A 152 -31.55 -6.45 6.01
CA ARG A 152 -31.57 -5.76 7.32
C ARG A 152 -31.95 -6.72 8.45
N LYS A 153 -33.02 -7.50 8.28
CA LYS A 153 -33.48 -8.47 9.28
C LYS A 153 -32.39 -9.49 9.60
N THR A 154 -31.73 -10.03 8.57
CA THR A 154 -30.68 -11.02 8.78
C THR A 154 -29.42 -10.39 9.38
N ALA A 155 -29.03 -9.17 8.98
CA ALA A 155 -27.93 -8.45 9.60
C ALA A 155 -28.12 -8.25 11.11
N VAL A 156 -29.35 -7.92 11.57
CA VAL A 156 -29.67 -7.86 13.02
C VAL A 156 -29.46 -9.22 13.69
N LYS A 157 -29.88 -10.30 13.03
CA LYS A 157 -29.70 -11.66 13.55
C LYS A 157 -28.21 -12.01 13.66
N LEU A 158 -27.42 -11.76 12.63
CA LEU A 158 -25.97 -12.05 12.62
C LEU A 158 -25.21 -11.17 13.62
N ALA A 159 -25.62 -9.91 13.80
CA ALA A 159 -25.05 -8.98 14.79
C ALA A 159 -25.21 -9.43 16.24
N THR A 160 -26.16 -10.33 16.51
CA THR A 160 -26.47 -10.82 17.86
C THR A 160 -26.13 -12.30 18.04
N ALA A 161 -25.51 -12.93 17.04
CA ALA A 161 -25.15 -14.35 17.07
C ALA A 161 -23.93 -14.63 17.96
N ASN A 162 -22.97 -13.70 17.99
CA ASN A 162 -21.74 -13.82 18.76
C ASN A 162 -21.55 -12.60 19.67
N PHE A 163 -20.71 -12.79 20.70
CA PHE A 163 -20.17 -11.73 21.54
C PHE A 163 -21.19 -10.91 22.36
N SER A 164 -22.44 -11.38 22.48
CA SER A 164 -23.49 -10.70 23.25
C SER A 164 -23.17 -10.54 24.74
N ASP A 165 -22.32 -11.41 25.28
CA ASP A 165 -21.94 -11.41 26.70
C ASP A 165 -20.74 -10.49 27.01
N VAL A 166 -20.08 -9.93 25.99
CA VAL A 166 -18.90 -9.09 26.16
C VAL A 166 -19.34 -7.69 26.61
N LYS A 167 -18.81 -7.24 27.74
CA LYS A 167 -19.09 -5.91 28.28
C LYS A 167 -18.29 -4.86 27.53
N VAL A 168 -18.99 -4.05 26.74
CA VAL A 168 -18.40 -2.99 25.92
C VAL A 168 -19.07 -1.64 26.17
N GLY A 169 -18.35 -0.56 25.88
CA GLY A 169 -18.89 0.79 25.94
C GLY A 169 -19.96 1.04 24.88
N ASN A 170 -20.80 2.06 25.08
CA ASN A 170 -21.86 2.41 24.13
C ASN A 170 -21.32 2.73 22.72
N ASN A 171 -20.11 3.28 22.64
CA ASN A 171 -19.40 3.60 21.39
C ASN A 171 -18.73 2.39 20.74
N GLU A 172 -18.64 1.25 21.42
CA GLU A 172 -18.03 0.01 20.93
C GLU A 172 -19.09 -1.00 20.46
N PHE A 173 -20.36 -0.78 20.81
CA PHE A 173 -21.45 -1.74 20.59
C PHE A 173 -21.63 -2.10 19.11
N THR A 174 -21.74 -1.10 18.23
CA THR A 174 -21.87 -1.32 16.78
C THR A 174 -20.66 -2.03 16.19
N MET A 175 -19.46 -1.73 16.68
CA MET A 175 -18.22 -2.38 16.25
C MET A 175 -18.22 -3.87 16.61
N VAL A 176 -18.58 -4.23 17.86
CA VAL A 176 -18.66 -5.65 18.26
C VAL A 176 -19.75 -6.40 17.49
N GLN A 177 -20.89 -5.76 17.25
CA GLN A 177 -21.95 -6.32 16.42
C GLN A 177 -21.50 -6.54 14.98
N ALA A 178 -20.75 -5.61 14.39
CA ALA A 178 -20.17 -5.77 13.07
C ALA A 178 -19.15 -6.91 13.04
N PHE A 179 -18.36 -7.09 14.10
CA PHE A 179 -17.46 -8.24 14.22
C PHE A 179 -18.20 -9.58 14.36
N SER A 180 -19.38 -9.60 15.01
CA SER A 180 -20.26 -10.78 15.00
C SER A 180 -20.76 -11.09 13.58
N ILE A 181 -21.20 -10.07 12.83
CA ILE A 181 -21.59 -10.23 11.42
C ILE A 181 -20.42 -10.79 10.61
N PHE A 182 -19.24 -10.19 10.75
CA PHE A 182 -18.02 -10.64 10.07
C PHE A 182 -17.75 -12.11 10.33
N LYS A 183 -17.77 -12.52 11.59
CA LYS A 183 -17.53 -13.91 11.99
C LYS A 183 -18.53 -14.87 11.34
N GLU A 184 -19.81 -14.54 11.36
CA GLU A 184 -20.85 -15.40 10.78
C GLU A 184 -20.76 -15.51 9.27
N ILE A 185 -20.61 -14.39 8.56
CA ILE A 185 -20.50 -14.42 7.10
C ILE A 185 -19.25 -15.19 6.71
N ASN A 186 -18.10 -14.84 7.28
CA ASN A 186 -16.83 -15.38 6.86
C ASN A 186 -16.70 -16.89 7.18
N HIS A 187 -17.19 -17.33 8.34
CA HIS A 187 -17.21 -18.75 8.70
C HIS A 187 -18.02 -19.61 7.72
N ASN A 188 -19.07 -19.04 7.12
CA ASN A 188 -19.97 -19.75 6.21
C ASN A 188 -19.66 -19.48 4.72
N TRP A 189 -18.80 -18.52 4.41
CA TRP A 189 -18.56 -18.04 3.05
C TRP A 189 -17.82 -19.07 2.20
N LYS A 190 -18.29 -19.26 0.96
CA LYS A 190 -17.65 -20.14 -0.02
C LYS A 190 -17.28 -19.34 -1.26
N TYR A 191 -15.98 -19.23 -1.51
CA TYR A 191 -15.49 -18.51 -2.68
C TYR A 191 -15.84 -19.24 -3.99
N VAL A 192 -16.51 -18.54 -4.90
CA VAL A 192 -16.85 -19.02 -6.23
C VAL A 192 -16.55 -17.91 -7.22
N SER A 193 -15.58 -18.13 -8.10
CA SER A 193 -15.22 -17.15 -9.13
C SER A 193 -16.29 -16.98 -10.18
N ASP A 194 -16.43 -15.74 -10.65
CA ASP A 194 -17.18 -15.42 -11.85
C ASP A 194 -16.68 -16.12 -13.12
N VAL A 195 -17.55 -16.17 -14.13
CA VAL A 195 -17.19 -16.67 -15.45
C VAL A 195 -16.11 -15.78 -16.04
N LYS A 196 -15.03 -16.39 -16.53
CA LYS A 196 -13.89 -15.67 -17.13
C LYS A 196 -14.35 -14.62 -18.15
N GLY A 197 -14.03 -13.36 -17.89
CA GLY A 197 -14.32 -12.22 -18.78
C GLY A 197 -15.71 -11.60 -18.59
N GLY A 198 -16.50 -12.06 -17.62
CA GLY A 198 -17.68 -11.38 -17.11
C GLY A 198 -17.46 -10.89 -15.69
N GLU A 199 -18.23 -9.89 -15.29
CA GLU A 199 -18.30 -9.36 -13.93
C GLU A 199 -19.78 -9.28 -13.54
N TYR A 200 -20.17 -9.96 -12.47
CA TYR A 200 -21.52 -10.04 -11.96
C TYR A 200 -21.55 -9.70 -10.46
N PHE A 201 -21.88 -8.44 -10.17
CA PHE A 201 -22.20 -8.03 -8.80
C PHE A 201 -23.53 -8.62 -8.33
N ALA A 202 -23.49 -9.65 -7.48
CA ALA A 202 -24.66 -10.26 -6.89
C ALA A 202 -25.35 -9.28 -5.90
N PRO A 203 -26.69 -9.20 -5.90
CA PRO A 203 -27.42 -8.50 -4.86
C PRO A 203 -27.13 -9.12 -3.47
N PRO A 204 -27.05 -8.31 -2.40
CA PRO A 204 -26.74 -8.82 -1.07
C PRO A 204 -27.68 -9.92 -0.58
N ASP A 205 -28.94 -9.93 -1.01
CA ASP A 205 -29.88 -11.00 -0.63
C ASP A 205 -29.58 -12.34 -1.31
N GLU A 206 -29.02 -12.33 -2.52
CA GLU A 206 -28.57 -13.54 -3.23
C GLU A 206 -27.33 -14.12 -2.52
N SER A 207 -26.29 -13.31 -2.31
CA SER A 207 -25.08 -13.72 -1.59
C SER A 207 -25.39 -14.20 -0.17
N LEU A 208 -26.38 -13.59 0.50
CA LEU A 208 -26.82 -13.99 1.83
C LEU A 208 -27.53 -15.35 1.84
N GLU A 209 -28.31 -15.67 0.81
CA GLU A 209 -28.98 -16.96 0.67
C GLU A 209 -27.96 -18.07 0.36
N LEU A 210 -27.00 -17.78 -0.51
CA LEU A 210 -26.00 -18.75 -0.97
C LEU A 210 -24.83 -18.92 0.01
N MET A 211 -24.49 -17.86 0.77
CA MET A 211 -23.22 -17.72 1.49
C MET A 211 -22.03 -18.05 0.60
N ALA A 212 -22.09 -17.59 -0.66
CA ALA A 212 -21.10 -17.87 -1.68
C ALA A 212 -21.09 -16.75 -2.73
N GLY A 213 -19.94 -16.61 -3.39
CA GLY A 213 -19.66 -15.59 -4.39
C GLY A 213 -18.16 -15.35 -4.46
N ASP A 214 -17.73 -14.38 -5.25
CA ASP A 214 -16.34 -13.94 -5.34
C ASP A 214 -16.05 -12.77 -4.37
N CYS A 215 -15.04 -11.97 -4.69
CA CYS A 215 -14.51 -10.97 -3.76
C CYS A 215 -15.43 -9.76 -3.58
N ASP A 216 -16.00 -9.26 -4.66
CA ASP A 216 -16.93 -8.14 -4.68
C ASP A 216 -18.28 -8.53 -4.09
N ASP A 217 -18.79 -9.74 -4.39
CA ASP A 217 -19.98 -10.27 -3.74
C ASP A 217 -19.86 -10.31 -2.21
N HIS A 218 -18.73 -10.83 -1.71
CA HIS A 218 -18.45 -10.85 -0.28
C HIS A 218 -18.39 -9.42 0.28
N ALA A 219 -17.64 -8.54 -0.39
CA ALA A 219 -17.44 -7.17 0.06
C ALA A 219 -18.77 -6.39 0.11
N VAL A 220 -19.62 -6.55 -0.90
CA VAL A 220 -20.96 -5.97 -0.99
C VAL A 220 -21.86 -6.51 0.11
N LEU A 221 -21.92 -7.83 0.31
CA LEU A 221 -22.73 -8.43 1.38
C LEU A 221 -22.30 -7.93 2.76
N MET A 222 -21.00 -7.98 3.05
CA MET A 222 -20.43 -7.56 4.33
C MET A 222 -20.73 -6.08 4.60
N ALA A 223 -20.42 -5.21 3.64
CA ALA A 223 -20.67 -3.78 3.76
C ALA A 223 -22.16 -3.47 3.95
N THR A 224 -23.04 -4.17 3.21
CA THR A 224 -24.49 -4.01 3.34
C THR A 224 -24.98 -4.40 4.74
N CYS A 225 -24.52 -5.53 5.28
CA CYS A 225 -24.93 -5.99 6.60
C CYS A 225 -24.46 -5.04 7.71
N ILE A 226 -23.21 -4.57 7.65
CA ILE A 226 -22.66 -3.64 8.64
C ILE A 226 -23.35 -2.27 8.55
N LYS A 227 -23.53 -1.74 7.33
CA LYS A 227 -24.27 -0.49 7.12
C LYS A 227 -25.70 -0.58 7.63
N ALA A 228 -26.36 -1.73 7.46
CA ALA A 228 -27.72 -1.96 7.94
C ALA A 228 -27.85 -1.86 9.47
N ILE A 229 -26.81 -2.18 10.25
CA ILE A 229 -26.79 -2.00 11.71
C ILE A 229 -26.26 -0.62 12.15
N GLY A 230 -25.93 0.26 11.20
CA GLY A 230 -25.44 1.62 11.46
C GLY A 230 -23.92 1.75 11.56
N GLY A 231 -23.16 0.73 11.14
CA GLY A 231 -21.71 0.84 11.01
C GLY A 231 -21.31 1.66 9.78
N GLU A 232 -20.22 2.42 9.90
CA GLU A 232 -19.62 3.15 8.79
C GLU A 232 -18.64 2.21 8.04
N VAL A 233 -18.86 2.03 6.74
CA VAL A 233 -18.09 1.12 5.89
C VAL A 233 -17.75 1.74 4.55
N ARG A 234 -16.68 1.24 3.93
CA ARG A 234 -16.26 1.58 2.58
C ARG A 234 -15.80 0.32 1.84
N LEU A 235 -15.83 0.36 0.52
CA LEU A 235 -15.22 -0.68 -0.31
C LEU A 235 -13.86 -0.18 -0.80
N VAL A 236 -12.84 -1.02 -0.64
CA VAL A 236 -11.50 -0.76 -1.15
C VAL A 236 -11.23 -1.69 -2.31
N ARG A 237 -10.77 -1.12 -3.43
CA ARG A 237 -10.39 -1.85 -4.63
C ARG A 237 -8.90 -1.73 -4.86
N THR A 238 -8.28 -2.87 -5.13
CA THR A 238 -6.90 -3.03 -5.57
C THR A 238 -6.85 -3.39 -7.05
N GLU A 239 -5.68 -3.79 -7.57
CA GLU A 239 -5.54 -4.15 -8.98
C GLU A 239 -6.30 -5.43 -9.36
N GLY A 240 -6.43 -6.38 -8.42
CA GLY A 240 -7.08 -7.68 -8.63
C GLY A 240 -8.08 -8.10 -7.55
N HIS A 241 -8.33 -7.27 -6.53
CA HIS A 241 -9.19 -7.63 -5.40
C HIS A 241 -10.07 -6.47 -4.90
N VAL A 242 -11.25 -6.79 -4.37
CA VAL A 242 -12.16 -5.85 -3.69
C VAL A 242 -12.47 -6.37 -2.30
N TYR A 243 -12.36 -5.52 -1.27
CA TYR A 243 -12.67 -5.89 0.11
C TYR A 243 -13.36 -4.76 0.88
N PRO A 244 -14.14 -5.08 1.92
CA PRO A 244 -14.79 -4.10 2.76
C PRO A 244 -13.89 -3.67 3.91
N GLU A 245 -13.96 -2.39 4.26
CA GLU A 245 -13.37 -1.85 5.49
C GLU A 245 -14.42 -1.18 6.34
N MET A 246 -14.27 -1.29 7.65
CA MET A 246 -15.13 -0.62 8.63
C MET A 246 -14.34 0.42 9.40
N LYS A 247 -14.93 1.60 9.59
CA LYS A 247 -14.35 2.65 10.41
C LYS A 247 -14.37 2.25 11.89
N ILE A 248 -13.22 2.39 12.53
CA ILE A 248 -13.02 2.24 13.97
C ILE A 248 -13.01 3.60 14.65
N GLY A 249 -12.35 4.60 14.04
CA GLY A 249 -12.28 5.97 14.56
C GLY A 249 -10.87 6.39 14.94
N THR A 250 -10.70 6.94 16.14
CA THR A 250 -9.44 7.52 16.64
C THR A 250 -8.41 6.46 17.08
N ASP A 251 -7.17 6.88 17.35
CA ASP A 251 -6.10 6.01 17.88
C ASP A 251 -6.54 5.23 19.13
N GLU A 252 -7.21 5.91 20.07
CA GLU A 252 -7.73 5.30 21.31
C GLU A 252 -8.75 4.19 21.01
N GLN A 253 -9.63 4.41 20.02
CA GLN A 253 -10.61 3.42 19.59
C GLN A 253 -9.95 2.25 18.85
N LEU A 254 -8.87 2.52 18.09
CA LEU A 254 -8.09 1.47 17.42
C LEU A 254 -7.39 0.57 18.43
N GLU A 255 -6.72 1.13 19.44
CA GLU A 255 -6.09 0.35 20.53
C GLU A 255 -7.12 -0.51 21.25
N ARG A 256 -8.30 0.07 21.50
CA ARG A 256 -9.39 -0.63 22.16
C ARG A 256 -9.98 -1.75 21.29
N ALA A 257 -10.15 -1.52 19.99
CA ALA A 257 -10.56 -2.55 19.04
C ALA A 257 -9.53 -3.68 18.98
N ALA A 258 -8.24 -3.36 18.93
CA ALA A 258 -7.15 -4.32 18.93
C ALA A 258 -7.14 -5.19 20.20
N TYR A 259 -7.38 -4.59 21.38
CA TYR A 259 -7.56 -5.33 22.62
C TYR A 259 -8.72 -6.32 22.52
N LEU A 260 -9.91 -5.85 22.12
CA LEU A 260 -11.11 -6.68 22.03
C LEU A 260 -10.92 -7.84 21.06
N ILE A 261 -10.41 -7.58 19.85
CA ILE A 261 -10.14 -8.59 18.83
C ILE A 261 -9.21 -9.67 19.38
N ARG A 262 -8.10 -9.29 20.02
CA ARG A 262 -7.07 -10.22 20.49
C ARG A 262 -7.42 -10.97 21.76
N LYS A 263 -8.14 -10.33 22.69
CA LYS A 263 -8.29 -10.82 24.07
C LYS A 263 -9.69 -11.31 24.39
N GLU A 264 -10.71 -10.90 23.64
CA GLU A 264 -12.11 -11.21 23.97
C GLU A 264 -12.85 -11.89 22.80
N LEU A 265 -12.66 -11.42 21.56
CA LEU A 265 -13.54 -11.77 20.43
C LEU A 265 -12.98 -12.87 19.51
N PHE A 266 -11.71 -12.77 19.12
CA PHE A 266 -11.06 -13.68 18.15
C PHE A 266 -9.77 -14.27 18.72
N THR A 267 -9.80 -14.64 20.01
CA THR A 267 -8.61 -15.07 20.76
C THR A 267 -7.91 -16.28 20.14
N LYS A 268 -8.64 -17.16 19.45
CA LYS A 268 -8.09 -18.38 18.85
C LYS A 268 -7.60 -18.14 17.43
N GLU A 269 -8.27 -17.25 16.71
CA GLU A 269 -8.08 -16.99 15.29
C GLU A 269 -6.92 -16.02 15.05
N VAL A 270 -6.74 -15.00 15.90
CA VAL A 270 -5.71 -13.96 15.72
C VAL A 270 -4.32 -14.41 16.18
N GLY A 271 -4.24 -15.04 17.37
CA GLY A 271 -2.97 -15.34 18.03
C GLY A 271 -2.06 -14.11 18.14
N ASP A 272 -0.81 -14.25 17.68
CA ASP A 272 0.22 -13.19 17.69
C ASP A 272 0.29 -12.41 16.36
N ALA A 273 -0.64 -12.63 15.43
CA ALA A 273 -0.62 -11.98 14.11
C ALA A 273 -0.79 -10.45 14.23
N PRO A 274 -0.12 -9.62 13.41
CA PRO A 274 -0.35 -8.18 13.37
C PRO A 274 -1.79 -7.85 12.92
N LEU A 275 -2.33 -6.74 13.41
CA LEU A 275 -3.63 -6.22 12.97
C LEU A 275 -3.39 -5.06 12.01
N TYR A 276 -3.85 -5.23 10.78
CA TYR A 276 -3.71 -4.24 9.72
C TYR A 276 -4.91 -3.31 9.71
N HIS A 277 -4.64 -2.04 9.45
CA HIS A 277 -5.63 -0.99 9.33
C HIS A 277 -5.13 0.07 8.35
N HIS A 278 -6.06 0.86 7.82
CA HIS A 278 -5.75 2.06 7.08
C HIS A 278 -6.11 3.30 7.88
N THR A 279 -5.22 4.28 7.86
CA THR A 279 -5.49 5.63 8.37
C THR A 279 -5.82 6.54 7.19
N ASP A 280 -6.95 7.23 7.24
CA ASP A 280 -7.32 8.21 6.22
C ASP A 280 -6.68 9.59 6.46
N ALA A 281 -7.01 10.55 5.59
CA ALA A 281 -6.48 11.92 5.66
C ALA A 281 -6.89 12.67 6.94
N ASP A 282 -8.02 12.27 7.53
CA ASP A 282 -8.61 12.88 8.73
C ASP A 282 -8.07 12.22 10.01
N GLY A 283 -7.16 11.26 9.88
CA GLY A 283 -6.58 10.51 11.00
C GLY A 283 -7.50 9.43 11.56
N LEU A 284 -8.54 9.05 10.82
CA LEU A 284 -9.46 7.99 11.22
C LEU A 284 -8.99 6.64 10.71
N HIS A 285 -9.13 5.64 11.56
CA HIS A 285 -8.70 4.27 11.31
C HIS A 285 -9.82 3.40 10.79
N TRP A 286 -9.49 2.58 9.81
CA TRP A 286 -10.37 1.65 9.11
C TRP A 286 -9.77 0.26 9.18
N ILE A 287 -10.55 -0.73 9.60
CA ILE A 287 -10.10 -2.11 9.73
C ILE A 287 -10.56 -2.95 8.54
N ASN A 288 -9.67 -3.83 8.07
CA ASN A 288 -9.96 -4.77 7.00
C ASN A 288 -10.95 -5.87 7.46
N LEU A 289 -11.98 -6.14 6.67
CA LEU A 289 -12.98 -7.18 6.90
C LEU A 289 -13.08 -8.16 5.70
N ASP A 290 -11.97 -8.38 5.01
CA ASP A 290 -11.85 -9.34 3.92
C ASP A 290 -12.05 -10.81 4.37
N TYR A 291 -12.56 -11.66 3.47
CA TYR A 291 -12.82 -13.07 3.76
C TYR A 291 -11.54 -13.93 3.85
N THR A 292 -10.38 -13.36 3.53
CA THR A 292 -9.10 -14.08 3.45
C THR A 292 -8.51 -14.46 4.82
N ARG A 293 -9.10 -13.98 5.92
CA ARG A 293 -8.71 -14.28 7.30
C ARG A 293 -9.94 -14.44 8.19
N ASP A 294 -9.92 -15.35 9.16
CA ASP A 294 -11.04 -15.60 10.07
C ASP A 294 -11.16 -14.56 11.22
N TYR A 295 -10.46 -13.42 11.12
CA TYR A 295 -10.48 -12.35 12.11
C TYR A 295 -10.42 -10.95 11.45
N PRO A 296 -11.02 -9.91 12.07
CA PRO A 296 -10.93 -8.53 11.59
C PRO A 296 -9.50 -8.00 11.65
N GLY A 297 -9.09 -7.22 10.65
CA GLY A 297 -7.74 -6.64 10.58
C GLY A 297 -6.69 -7.62 10.07
N GLY A 298 -7.10 -8.57 9.23
CA GLY A 298 -6.19 -9.45 8.50
C GLY A 298 -5.28 -8.69 7.53
N GLU A 299 -4.21 -9.35 7.10
CA GLU A 299 -3.26 -8.84 6.10
C GLU A 299 -3.97 -8.23 4.89
N LEU A 300 -3.58 -7.00 4.56
CA LEU A 300 -3.99 -6.36 3.33
C LEU A 300 -3.25 -7.05 2.18
N MET A 301 -3.96 -7.37 1.09
CA MET A 301 -3.31 -7.82 -0.13
C MET A 301 -2.22 -6.81 -0.53
N SER A 302 -1.03 -7.28 -0.90
CA SER A 302 0.12 -6.43 -1.28
C SER A 302 -0.10 -5.62 -2.57
N GLU A 303 -1.32 -5.63 -3.09
CA GLU A 303 -1.70 -4.98 -4.31
C GLU A 303 -1.96 -3.49 -4.05
N ARG A 304 -1.54 -2.67 -5.00
CA ARG A 304 -1.75 -1.23 -4.94
C ARG A 304 -3.24 -0.92 -4.85
N ILE A 305 -3.65 -0.10 -3.89
CA ILE A 305 -5.03 0.40 -3.81
C ILE A 305 -5.27 1.34 -5.00
N VAL A 306 -6.32 1.06 -5.74
CA VAL A 306 -6.69 1.76 -6.97
C VAL A 306 -7.92 2.63 -6.75
N GLY A 307 -8.83 2.24 -5.85
CA GLY A 307 -10.10 2.93 -5.61
C GLY A 307 -10.61 2.74 -4.18
N ILE A 308 -11.29 3.76 -3.65
CA ILE A 308 -12.07 3.68 -2.42
C ILE A 308 -13.46 4.21 -2.73
N LEU A 309 -14.49 3.48 -2.29
CA LEU A 309 -15.89 3.88 -2.38
C LEU A 309 -16.47 4.01 -0.98
N ASP A 310 -16.60 5.24 -0.49
CA ASP A 310 -17.26 5.53 0.78
C ASP A 310 -18.76 5.34 0.63
N LEU A 311 -19.38 4.47 1.42
CA LEU A 311 -20.76 4.05 1.21
C LEU A 311 -21.76 4.87 2.00
#